data_AF-A0A7Y1Z2J1-F1
#
_entry.id   AF-A0A7Y1Z2J1-F1
#
_cell.length_a   1.000
_cell.length_b   1.000
_cell.length_c   1.000
_cell.angle_alpha   90.00
_cell.angle_beta   90.00
_cell.angle_gamma   90.00
#
_symmetry.space_group_name_H-M   'P 1'
#
loop_
_entity.id
_entity.type
_entity.pdbx_description
1 polymer ?
#
loop_
_entity_poly.entity_id
_entity_poly.type
_entity_poly.pdbx_seq_one_letter_code
_entity_poly.pdbx_strand_id
1 'polypeptide(L)'
;MPKPQLRAEQGWIFDNFLMLSENEDVLHPGITGTRIERGFKPEDLKAVYSKVTGRRSFPKAWRKRAEVLEAMAVASEGRGRDVTARGLYHRAALCFGRAQHLIPVHEHPDKVAAYEGLYRCYDKVIDSSGGGIEKAAVGFTGGMNAHALFYGAPGEGPKPTIVVLPGMDAIKEDVINPFANLYADRGMNVCAMDGPGQGECNYNAAWQSEHNYQEAVSAVIDWLAARGDVDAERIGVMGMSMGSRWGVLAAAHDARIKAVCGQMANVGSFDMIFEQAQPNFKRIFMYMTNYSDEAEFDEFVSRLTQVRDAAREVKCPHLLVAGDMDELCPPEDM
;
A
#
# COMPACT_ATOMS: atom_id res chain seq x y z
N MET A 1 -31.06 2.49 3.92
CA MET A 1 -30.38 3.25 5.00
C MET A 1 -29.00 2.65 5.17
N PRO A 2 -27.92 3.44 5.27
CA PRO A 2 -26.62 2.91 5.65
C PRO A 2 -26.78 2.22 7.02
N LYS A 3 -26.45 0.93 7.12
CA LYS A 3 -26.51 0.22 8.40
C LYS A 3 -25.57 0.92 9.40
N PRO A 4 -25.99 1.17 10.64
CA PRO A 4 -25.11 1.80 11.63
C PRO A 4 -23.86 0.94 11.85
N GLN A 5 -22.70 1.61 11.87
CA GLN A 5 -21.40 0.96 12.13
C GLN A 5 -21.43 0.23 13.47
N LEU A 6 -21.15 -1.07 13.45
CA LEU A 6 -20.82 -1.84 14.65
C LEU A 6 -19.71 -1.09 15.41
N ARG A 7 -19.90 -0.90 16.73
CA ARG A 7 -19.03 -0.15 17.66
C ARG A 7 -19.08 1.39 17.59
N ALA A 8 -20.14 1.99 17.02
CA ALA A 8 -20.36 3.45 17.09
C ALA A 8 -20.29 4.03 18.52
N GLU A 9 -20.60 3.22 19.54
CA GLU A 9 -20.58 3.60 20.96
C GLU A 9 -19.18 3.60 21.60
N GLN A 10 -18.17 2.96 20.99
CA GLN A 10 -16.79 2.91 21.51
C GLN A 10 -15.88 4.01 20.94
N GLY A 11 -16.39 4.80 19.98
CA GLY A 11 -15.62 5.85 19.30
C GLY A 11 -15.02 6.87 20.26
N TRP A 12 -15.72 7.22 21.35
CA TRP A 12 -15.30 8.30 22.25
C TRP A 12 -14.01 7.99 23.03
N ILE A 13 -13.77 6.74 23.46
CA ILE A 13 -12.54 6.38 24.19
C ILE A 13 -11.34 6.41 23.24
N PHE A 14 -11.50 5.82 22.06
CA PHE A 14 -10.46 5.76 21.04
C PHE A 14 -10.11 7.16 20.51
N ASP A 15 -11.13 8.00 20.29
CA ASP A 15 -10.94 9.39 19.87
C ASP A 15 -10.19 10.21 20.91
N ASN A 16 -10.41 9.97 22.21
CA ASN A 16 -9.62 10.60 23.27
C ASN A 16 -8.16 10.15 23.24
N PHE A 17 -7.87 8.87 23.02
CA PHE A 17 -6.49 8.36 22.94
C PHE A 17 -5.74 8.93 21.73
N LEU A 18 -6.43 9.05 20.59
CA LEU A 18 -5.89 9.71 19.39
C LEU A 18 -5.51 11.17 19.62
N MET A 19 -6.21 11.88 20.50
CA MET A 19 -5.91 13.28 20.85
C MET A 19 -4.70 13.41 21.80
N LEU A 20 -4.24 12.33 22.43
CA LEU A 20 -3.08 12.34 23.33
C LEU A 20 -1.74 12.22 22.59
N SER A 21 -1.78 11.98 21.27
CA SER A 21 -0.58 11.82 20.44
C SER A 21 -0.40 12.97 19.47
N GLU A 22 0.84 13.44 19.33
CA GLU A 22 1.19 14.45 18.33
C GLU A 22 1.43 13.86 16.93
N ASN A 23 1.39 12.53 16.80
CA ASN A 23 1.71 11.81 15.56
C ASN A 23 0.91 10.49 15.44
N GLU A 24 1.22 9.73 14.39
CA GLU A 24 0.56 8.46 14.09
C GLU A 24 1.05 7.28 14.93
N ASP A 25 2.06 7.46 15.78
CA ASP A 25 2.64 6.37 16.56
C ASP A 25 1.63 5.73 17.51
N VAL A 26 0.58 6.48 17.87
CA VAL A 26 -0.56 5.96 18.64
C VAL A 26 -1.39 4.89 17.90
N LEU A 27 -1.38 4.93 16.57
CA LEU A 27 -2.05 3.94 15.71
C LEU A 27 -1.06 2.88 15.21
N HIS A 28 0.18 3.29 14.95
CA HIS A 28 1.24 2.45 14.39
C HIS A 28 2.58 2.89 14.98
N PRO A 29 2.99 2.37 16.16
CA PRO A 29 4.22 2.80 16.82
C PRO A 29 5.44 2.73 15.88
N GLY A 30 6.19 3.83 15.77
CA GLY A 30 7.41 3.90 14.95
C GLY A 30 7.20 4.15 13.46
N ILE A 31 5.95 4.21 12.98
CA ILE A 31 5.64 4.39 11.54
C ILE A 31 6.16 5.73 10.99
N THR A 32 6.34 6.72 11.86
CA THR A 32 6.80 8.06 11.48
C THR A 32 8.12 8.02 10.71
N GLY A 33 9.06 7.15 11.10
CA GLY A 33 10.34 6.99 10.39
C GLY A 33 10.14 6.52 8.95
N THR A 34 9.38 5.44 8.77
CA THR A 34 9.03 4.89 7.45
C THR A 34 8.30 5.90 6.57
N ARG A 35 7.40 6.72 7.13
CA ARG A 35 6.74 7.80 6.39
C ARG A 35 7.73 8.82 5.87
N ILE A 36 8.67 9.25 6.70
CA ILE A 36 9.68 10.24 6.29
C ILE A 36 10.53 9.69 5.14
N GLU A 37 10.95 8.42 5.21
CA GLU A 37 11.69 7.74 4.15
C GLU A 37 10.88 7.69 2.83
N ARG A 38 9.58 7.39 2.91
CA ARG A 38 8.66 7.36 1.76
C ARG A 38 8.37 8.73 1.15
N GLY A 39 8.73 9.82 1.83
CA GLY A 39 8.71 11.17 1.27
C GLY A 39 7.77 12.14 1.97
N PHE A 40 7.05 11.71 3.03
CA PHE A 40 6.36 12.65 3.92
C PHE A 40 7.38 13.60 4.57
N LYS A 41 6.92 14.81 4.92
CA LYS A 41 7.73 15.78 5.65
C LYS A 41 7.18 16.02 7.04
N PRO A 42 8.05 16.23 8.06
CA PRO A 42 7.60 16.47 9.44
C PRO A 42 6.56 17.59 9.55
N GLU A 43 6.69 18.67 8.76
CA GLU A 43 5.74 19.76 8.76
C GLU A 43 4.35 19.39 8.19
N ASP A 44 4.28 18.44 7.24
CA ASP A 44 3.01 17.95 6.71
C ASP A 44 2.30 17.09 7.75
N LEU A 45 3.04 16.19 8.38
CA LEU A 45 2.54 15.36 9.47
C LEU A 45 2.02 16.25 10.59
N LYS A 46 2.82 17.20 11.08
CA LYS A 46 2.40 18.15 12.12
C LYS A 46 1.16 18.94 11.71
N ALA A 47 1.06 19.41 10.46
CA ALA A 47 -0.10 20.14 9.97
C ALA A 47 -1.38 19.28 9.98
N VAL A 48 -1.26 17.97 9.73
CA VAL A 48 -2.37 17.03 9.81
C VAL A 48 -2.73 16.74 11.27
N TYR A 49 -1.80 16.22 12.07
CA TYR A 49 -2.10 15.75 13.44
C TYR A 49 -2.54 16.88 14.37
N SER A 50 -2.03 18.11 14.20
CA SER A 50 -2.51 19.27 14.97
C SER A 50 -3.97 19.65 14.72
N LYS A 51 -4.63 19.05 13.71
CA LYS A 51 -6.04 19.26 13.37
C LYS A 51 -6.90 18.02 13.58
N VAL A 52 -6.30 16.91 14.00
CA VAL A 52 -7.03 15.68 14.29
C VAL A 52 -7.67 15.81 15.67
N THR A 53 -8.98 15.65 15.72
CA THR A 53 -9.78 15.70 16.94
C THR A 53 -10.45 14.35 17.24
N GLY A 54 -9.93 13.27 16.63
CA GLY A 54 -10.51 11.93 16.65
C GLY A 54 -10.54 11.29 15.25
N ARG A 55 -10.89 10.02 15.18
CA ARG A 55 -10.74 9.16 13.98
C ARG A 55 -11.46 9.71 12.76
N ARG A 56 -12.67 10.25 12.93
CA ARG A 56 -13.49 10.80 11.83
C ARG A 56 -12.88 12.04 11.19
N SER A 57 -11.97 12.72 11.88
CA SER A 57 -11.32 13.94 11.35
C SER A 57 -10.12 13.65 10.44
N PHE A 58 -9.53 12.44 10.52
CA PHE A 58 -8.33 12.08 9.76
C PHE A 58 -8.49 12.27 8.25
N PRO A 59 -9.50 11.69 7.56
CA PRO A 59 -9.65 11.88 6.11
C PRO A 59 -9.64 13.34 5.69
N LYS A 60 -10.40 14.17 6.43
CA LYS A 60 -10.52 15.61 6.16
C LYS A 60 -9.21 16.35 6.45
N ALA A 61 -8.49 16.01 7.51
CA ALA A 61 -7.22 16.63 7.87
C ALA A 61 -6.15 16.33 6.81
N TRP A 62 -6.03 15.07 6.39
CA TRP A 62 -5.14 14.66 5.29
C TRP A 62 -5.48 15.35 3.98
N ARG A 63 -6.76 15.35 3.58
CA ARG A 63 -7.21 16.00 2.33
C ARG A 63 -6.89 17.49 2.32
N LYS A 64 -7.18 18.21 3.41
CA LYS A 64 -6.84 19.64 3.53
C LYS A 64 -5.35 19.90 3.36
N ARG A 65 -4.48 19.03 3.89
CA ARG A 65 -3.04 19.20 3.71
C ARG A 65 -2.63 18.94 2.26
N ALA A 66 -3.22 17.92 1.64
CA ALA A 66 -3.00 17.60 0.23
C ALA A 66 -3.38 18.78 -0.68
N GLU A 67 -4.55 19.38 -0.49
CA GLU A 67 -5.04 20.55 -1.25
C GLU A 67 -4.08 21.75 -1.15
N VAL A 68 -3.51 22.01 0.04
CA VAL A 68 -2.51 23.08 0.23
C VAL A 68 -1.21 22.78 -0.54
N LEU A 69 -0.72 21.53 -0.46
CA LEU A 69 0.49 21.10 -1.15
C LEU A 69 0.31 21.14 -2.67
N GLU A 70 -0.84 20.69 -3.18
CA GLU A 70 -1.21 20.75 -4.59
C GLU A 70 -1.25 22.20 -5.08
N ALA A 71 -1.89 23.12 -4.35
CA ALA A 71 -1.91 24.53 -4.72
C ALA A 71 -0.50 25.15 -4.77
N MET A 72 0.38 24.77 -3.84
CA MET A 72 1.78 25.18 -3.87
C MET A 72 2.55 24.59 -5.06
N ALA A 73 2.24 23.35 -5.44
CA ALA A 73 2.82 22.66 -6.59
C ALA A 73 2.44 23.38 -7.89
N VAL A 74 1.15 23.62 -8.11
CA VAL A 74 0.60 24.36 -9.26
C VAL A 74 1.23 25.75 -9.37
N ALA A 75 1.32 26.49 -8.25
CA ALA A 75 1.93 27.81 -8.24
C ALA A 75 3.44 27.77 -8.58
N SER A 76 4.13 26.69 -8.21
CA SER A 76 5.55 26.51 -8.51
C SER A 76 5.78 26.10 -9.97
N GLU A 77 4.95 25.21 -10.50
CA GLU A 77 4.92 24.82 -11.92
C GLU A 77 4.64 26.03 -12.81
N GLY A 78 3.64 26.86 -12.48
CA GLY A 78 3.33 28.08 -13.22
C GLY A 78 4.44 29.15 -13.22
N ARG A 79 5.48 28.98 -12.40
CA ARG A 79 6.70 29.81 -12.38
C ARG A 79 7.93 29.10 -12.98
N GLY A 80 7.76 27.95 -13.60
CA GLY A 80 8.85 27.14 -14.17
C GLY A 80 9.79 26.55 -13.12
N ARG A 81 9.30 26.28 -11.90
CA ARG A 81 10.09 25.69 -10.80
C ARG A 81 9.84 24.19 -10.68
N ASP A 82 10.16 23.45 -11.73
CA ASP A 82 9.72 22.06 -11.93
C ASP A 82 10.20 21.11 -10.82
N VAL A 83 11.46 21.26 -10.36
CA VAL A 83 12.01 20.46 -9.25
C VAL A 83 11.23 20.69 -7.95
N THR A 84 10.80 21.92 -7.70
CA THR A 84 9.97 22.25 -6.53
C THR A 84 8.55 21.71 -6.71
N ALA A 85 7.97 21.89 -7.90
CA ALA A 85 6.62 21.45 -8.21
C ALA A 85 6.47 19.93 -8.06
N ARG A 86 7.35 19.12 -8.67
CA ARG A 86 7.27 17.65 -8.58
C ARG A 86 7.37 17.13 -7.15
N GLY A 87 8.21 17.75 -6.31
CA GLY A 87 8.33 17.38 -4.91
C GLY A 87 7.07 17.69 -4.10
N LEU A 88 6.38 18.79 -4.42
CA LEU A 88 5.10 19.15 -3.79
C LEU A 88 3.95 18.27 -4.29
N TYR A 89 3.89 17.96 -5.60
CA TYR A 89 2.92 17.02 -6.15
C TYR A 89 3.05 15.64 -5.51
N HIS A 90 4.27 15.12 -5.35
CA HIS A 90 4.49 13.85 -4.65
C HIS A 90 3.96 13.88 -3.21
N ARG A 91 4.30 14.92 -2.43
CA ARG A 91 3.79 15.07 -1.06
C ARG A 91 2.27 15.20 -1.00
N ALA A 92 1.67 15.92 -1.95
CA ALA A 92 0.22 16.06 -2.07
C ALA A 92 -0.43 14.69 -2.34
N ALA A 93 0.14 13.92 -3.28
CA ALA A 93 -0.31 12.58 -3.62
C ALA A 93 -0.29 11.65 -2.39
N LEU A 94 0.82 11.61 -1.64
CA LEU A 94 0.91 10.85 -0.39
C LEU A 94 -0.19 11.26 0.62
N CYS A 95 -0.46 12.56 0.78
CA CYS A 95 -1.52 13.03 1.67
C CYS A 95 -2.93 12.64 1.19
N PHE A 96 -3.21 12.73 -0.12
CA PHE A 96 -4.47 12.26 -0.70
C PHE A 96 -4.64 10.74 -0.51
N GLY A 97 -3.56 9.97 -0.72
CA GLY A 97 -3.52 8.53 -0.48
C GLY A 97 -3.83 8.13 0.96
N ARG A 98 -3.45 8.96 1.94
CA ARG A 98 -3.83 8.78 3.35
C ARG A 98 -5.24 9.27 3.67
N ALA A 99 -5.77 10.24 2.93
CA ALA A 99 -7.14 10.71 3.12
C ALA A 99 -8.18 9.62 2.83
N GLN A 100 -7.94 8.75 1.84
CA GLN A 100 -8.88 7.66 1.51
C GLN A 100 -8.87 6.50 2.51
N HIS A 101 -7.75 6.30 3.22
CA HIS A 101 -7.44 5.10 4.00
C HIS A 101 -8.52 4.73 5.03
N LEU A 102 -9.01 5.71 5.78
CA LEU A 102 -10.00 5.49 6.85
C LEU A 102 -11.46 5.57 6.38
N ILE A 103 -11.70 5.51 5.07
CA ILE A 103 -13.04 5.45 4.46
C ILE A 103 -13.23 4.08 3.79
N PRO A 104 -13.63 3.02 4.53
CA PRO A 104 -13.80 1.67 3.98
C PRO A 104 -15.20 1.52 3.35
N VAL A 105 -15.54 2.40 2.40
CA VAL A 105 -16.84 2.41 1.72
C VAL A 105 -16.62 2.70 0.24
N HIS A 106 -17.09 1.79 -0.61
CA HIS A 106 -16.97 1.89 -2.05
C HIS A 106 -17.79 3.08 -2.55
N GLU A 107 -17.29 3.80 -3.55
CA GLU A 107 -17.93 5.00 -4.13
C GLU A 107 -18.24 6.14 -3.14
N HIS A 108 -17.70 6.11 -1.91
CA HIS A 108 -17.89 7.22 -0.99
C HIS A 108 -17.30 8.51 -1.59
N PRO A 109 -18.06 9.62 -1.69
CA PRO A 109 -17.62 10.81 -2.41
C PRO A 109 -16.28 11.36 -1.95
N ASP A 110 -16.03 11.41 -0.64
CA ASP A 110 -14.73 11.86 -0.11
C ASP A 110 -13.57 10.89 -0.44
N LYS A 111 -13.84 9.59 -0.57
CA LYS A 111 -12.83 8.60 -0.96
C LYS A 111 -12.49 8.73 -2.44
N VAL A 112 -13.52 8.88 -3.28
CA VAL A 112 -13.38 9.13 -4.73
C VAL A 112 -12.58 10.41 -4.96
N ALA A 113 -12.96 11.52 -4.32
CA ALA A 113 -12.23 12.79 -4.44
C ALA A 113 -10.76 12.68 -3.98
N ALA A 114 -10.48 11.88 -2.95
CA ALA A 114 -9.12 11.61 -2.51
C ALA A 114 -8.33 10.81 -3.55
N TYR A 115 -8.90 9.78 -4.18
CA TYR A 115 -8.26 9.06 -5.28
C TYR A 115 -8.02 9.94 -6.50
N GLU A 116 -9.00 10.75 -6.90
CA GLU A 116 -8.83 11.70 -8.01
C GLU A 116 -7.69 12.70 -7.75
N GLY A 117 -7.58 13.20 -6.51
CA GLY A 117 -6.47 14.05 -6.08
C GLY A 117 -5.13 13.32 -6.08
N LEU A 118 -5.09 12.09 -5.57
CA LEU A 118 -3.92 11.22 -5.59
C LEU A 118 -3.39 11.05 -7.01
N TYR A 119 -4.23 10.55 -7.94
CA TYR A 119 -3.78 10.23 -9.29
C TYR A 119 -3.42 11.49 -10.08
N ARG A 120 -4.21 12.56 -9.97
CA ARG A 120 -3.86 13.84 -10.62
C ARG A 120 -2.51 14.38 -10.17
N CYS A 121 -2.18 14.27 -8.88
CA CYS A 121 -0.87 14.69 -8.37
C CYS A 121 0.24 13.71 -8.74
N TYR A 122 -0.01 12.40 -8.70
CA TYR A 122 1.03 11.41 -9.02
C TYR A 122 1.32 11.34 -10.52
N ASP A 123 0.33 11.56 -11.39
CA ASP A 123 0.54 11.69 -12.84
C ASP A 123 1.53 12.84 -13.14
N LYS A 124 1.50 13.95 -12.39
CA LYS A 124 2.53 15.01 -12.50
C LYS A 124 3.92 14.55 -12.09
N VAL A 125 4.03 13.63 -11.13
CA VAL A 125 5.31 13.02 -10.74
C VAL A 125 5.82 12.14 -11.88
N ILE A 126 4.94 11.32 -12.47
CA ILE A 126 5.22 10.47 -13.64
C ILE A 126 5.71 11.33 -14.80
N ASP A 127 4.98 12.37 -15.19
CA ASP A 127 5.36 13.28 -16.28
C ASP A 127 6.74 13.90 -16.05
N SER A 128 7.00 14.34 -14.81
CA SER A 128 8.28 14.96 -14.44
C SER A 128 9.48 14.01 -14.43
N SER A 129 9.23 12.70 -14.50
CA SER A 129 10.28 11.67 -14.53
C SER A 129 10.93 11.53 -15.91
N GLY A 130 10.32 12.09 -16.97
CA GLY A 130 10.83 11.97 -18.34
C GLY A 130 10.86 10.53 -18.86
N GLY A 131 9.92 9.69 -18.43
CA GLY A 131 9.84 8.28 -18.81
C GLY A 131 10.54 7.31 -17.84
N GLY A 132 11.09 7.80 -16.73
CA GLY A 132 11.66 6.95 -15.68
C GLY A 132 10.60 6.23 -14.82
N ILE A 133 9.36 6.70 -14.85
CA ILE A 133 8.22 6.08 -14.15
C ILE A 133 7.11 5.80 -15.17
N GLU A 134 6.52 4.61 -15.13
CA GLU A 134 5.45 4.17 -16.02
C GLU A 134 4.28 3.56 -15.23
N LYS A 135 3.05 3.91 -15.59
CA LYS A 135 1.83 3.30 -15.06
C LYS A 135 1.36 2.17 -15.97
N ALA A 136 0.96 1.05 -15.40
CA ALA A 136 0.35 -0.06 -16.14
C ALA A 136 -0.90 -0.59 -15.44
N ALA A 137 -1.90 -0.99 -16.23
CA ALA A 137 -3.01 -1.83 -15.79
C ALA A 137 -2.82 -3.20 -16.42
N VAL A 138 -2.72 -4.24 -15.58
CA VAL A 138 -2.35 -5.59 -15.98
C VAL A 138 -3.52 -6.52 -15.67
N GLY A 139 -4.13 -7.07 -16.71
CA GLY A 139 -5.28 -7.96 -16.59
C GLY A 139 -4.91 -9.29 -15.92
N PHE A 140 -5.78 -9.75 -15.02
CA PHE A 140 -5.74 -11.08 -14.42
C PHE A 140 -7.15 -11.70 -14.38
N THR A 141 -7.33 -12.81 -13.67
CA THR A 141 -8.57 -13.58 -13.60
C THR A 141 -9.82 -12.74 -13.35
N GLY A 142 -10.94 -13.12 -14.00
CA GLY A 142 -12.24 -12.48 -13.79
C GLY A 142 -12.40 -11.11 -14.46
N GLY A 143 -11.50 -10.74 -15.38
CA GLY A 143 -11.54 -9.44 -16.07
C GLY A 143 -11.09 -8.27 -15.20
N MET A 144 -10.47 -8.56 -14.06
CA MET A 144 -9.91 -7.56 -13.15
C MET A 144 -8.52 -7.13 -13.61
N ASN A 145 -8.06 -5.96 -13.15
CA ASN A 145 -6.71 -5.48 -13.39
C ASN A 145 -5.97 -5.27 -12.07
N ALA A 146 -4.71 -5.70 -12.02
CA ALA A 146 -3.72 -5.17 -11.09
C ALA A 146 -3.21 -3.84 -11.65
N HIS A 147 -2.85 -2.90 -10.77
CA HIS A 147 -2.35 -1.60 -11.19
C HIS A 147 -0.92 -1.42 -10.69
N ALA A 148 0.00 -1.08 -11.59
CA ALA A 148 1.43 -1.03 -11.32
C ALA A 148 2.04 0.35 -11.60
N LEU A 149 3.02 0.72 -10.78
CA LEU A 149 3.98 1.79 -11.01
C LEU A 149 5.37 1.18 -11.16
N PHE A 150 5.90 1.24 -12.37
CA PHE A 150 7.24 0.79 -12.70
C PHE A 150 8.22 1.96 -12.65
N TYR A 151 9.30 1.80 -11.90
CA TYR A 151 10.40 2.74 -11.75
C TYR A 151 11.64 2.11 -12.40
N GLY A 152 12.03 2.65 -13.55
CA GLY A 152 13.22 2.20 -14.27
C GLY A 152 14.50 2.66 -13.59
N ALA A 153 15.42 1.72 -13.31
CA ALA A 153 16.75 2.08 -12.85
C ALA A 153 17.61 2.63 -13.99
N PRO A 154 18.51 3.59 -13.71
CA PRO A 154 19.40 4.15 -14.72
C PRO A 154 20.36 3.09 -15.30
N GLY A 155 20.80 3.31 -16.53
CA GLY A 155 21.71 2.42 -17.25
C GLY A 155 21.03 1.67 -18.39
N GLU A 156 21.83 0.99 -19.23
CA GLU A 156 21.37 0.27 -20.41
C GLU A 156 21.06 -1.21 -20.11
N GLY A 157 20.23 -1.81 -20.96
CA GLY A 157 19.91 -3.23 -20.94
C GLY A 157 18.91 -3.68 -19.86
N PRO A 158 18.57 -4.98 -19.88
CA PRO A 158 17.66 -5.60 -18.90
C PRO A 158 18.23 -5.56 -17.48
N LYS A 159 17.39 -5.27 -16.49
CA LYS A 159 17.81 -5.15 -15.09
C LYS A 159 17.02 -6.07 -14.16
N PRO A 160 17.62 -6.53 -13.04
CA PRO A 160 16.87 -7.18 -11.98
C PRO A 160 15.72 -6.28 -11.51
N THR A 161 14.58 -6.86 -11.19
CA THR A 161 13.37 -6.11 -10.86
C THR A 161 12.76 -6.58 -9.56
N ILE A 162 12.40 -5.64 -8.71
CA ILE A 162 11.72 -5.91 -7.43
C ILE A 162 10.24 -5.55 -7.57
N VAL A 163 9.37 -6.55 -7.45
CA VAL A 163 7.93 -6.34 -7.30
C VAL A 163 7.65 -5.99 -5.84
N VAL A 164 7.07 -4.82 -5.60
CA VAL A 164 6.78 -4.33 -4.25
C VAL A 164 5.29 -4.48 -3.96
N LEU A 165 4.98 -5.24 -2.91
CA LEU A 165 3.62 -5.50 -2.45
C LEU A 165 3.32 -4.64 -1.22
N PRO A 166 2.41 -3.65 -1.34
CA PRO A 166 1.97 -2.84 -0.21
C PRO A 166 1.32 -3.70 0.89
N GLY A 167 1.30 -3.16 2.11
CA GLY A 167 0.45 -3.69 3.18
C GLY A 167 -1.03 -3.62 2.83
N MET A 168 -1.84 -4.32 3.61
CA MET A 168 -3.28 -4.51 3.40
C MET A 168 -4.01 -3.23 2.97
N ASP A 169 -3.71 -2.13 3.64
CA ASP A 169 -4.42 -0.86 3.55
C ASP A 169 -3.57 0.26 2.95
N ALA A 170 -2.43 -0.09 2.35
CA ALA A 170 -1.54 0.82 1.65
C ALA A 170 -1.88 0.91 0.15
N ILE A 171 -1.18 1.81 -0.54
CA ILE A 171 -1.30 2.04 -1.99
C ILE A 171 0.09 2.01 -2.62
N LYS A 172 0.17 1.65 -3.90
CA LYS A 172 1.42 1.58 -4.68
C LYS A 172 2.20 2.89 -4.75
N GLU A 173 1.55 4.03 -4.56
CA GLU A 173 2.18 5.36 -4.53
C GLU A 173 2.92 5.66 -3.21
N ASP A 174 2.60 4.96 -2.12
CA ASP A 174 3.13 5.19 -0.76
C ASP A 174 4.08 4.07 -0.29
N VAL A 175 4.77 3.44 -1.23
CA VAL A 175 5.73 2.36 -0.92
C VAL A 175 7.13 2.62 -1.42
N ILE A 176 7.29 3.49 -2.43
CA ILE A 176 8.58 3.86 -3.01
C ILE A 176 8.66 5.37 -3.14
N ASN A 177 9.75 5.94 -2.63
CA ASN A 177 10.05 7.34 -2.84
C ASN A 177 10.76 7.51 -4.19
N PRO A 178 10.14 8.17 -5.20
CA PRO A 178 10.73 8.33 -6.54
C PRO A 178 12.00 9.20 -6.54
N PHE A 179 12.28 9.93 -5.46
CA PHE A 179 13.44 10.81 -5.33
C PHE A 179 14.52 10.25 -4.39
N ALA A 180 14.29 9.09 -3.78
CA ALA A 180 15.22 8.42 -2.88
C ALA A 180 15.04 6.89 -2.98
N ASN A 181 15.21 6.34 -4.17
CA ASN A 181 14.98 4.93 -4.45
C ASN A 181 16.28 4.11 -4.37
N LEU A 182 16.49 3.46 -3.21
CA LEU A 182 17.67 2.63 -2.93
C LEU A 182 17.82 1.41 -3.86
N TYR A 183 16.74 0.93 -4.47
CA TYR A 183 16.82 -0.15 -5.47
C TYR A 183 17.40 0.36 -6.78
N ALA A 184 16.95 1.54 -7.22
CA ALA A 184 17.46 2.19 -8.43
C ALA A 184 18.96 2.55 -8.27
N ASP A 185 19.38 3.01 -7.09
CA ASP A 185 20.80 3.26 -6.76
C ASP A 185 21.67 1.99 -6.87
N ARG A 186 21.05 0.81 -6.76
CA ARG A 186 21.69 -0.51 -6.89
C ARG A 186 21.50 -1.13 -8.28
N GLY A 187 20.96 -0.38 -9.24
CA GLY A 187 20.73 -0.83 -10.60
C GLY A 187 19.56 -1.81 -10.77
N MET A 188 18.57 -1.75 -9.87
CA MET A 188 17.38 -2.60 -9.92
C MET A 188 16.13 -1.78 -10.23
N ASN A 189 15.32 -2.23 -11.19
CA ASN A 189 14.00 -1.67 -11.40
C ASN A 189 13.09 -1.99 -10.21
N VAL A 190 12.04 -1.20 -10.05
CA VAL A 190 11.00 -1.46 -9.04
C VAL A 190 9.63 -1.43 -9.68
N CYS A 191 8.76 -2.35 -9.31
CA CYS A 191 7.37 -2.39 -9.74
C CYS A 191 6.47 -2.46 -8.51
N ALA A 192 5.96 -1.31 -8.04
CA ALA A 192 4.98 -1.28 -6.97
C ALA A 192 3.59 -1.57 -7.54
N MET A 193 2.81 -2.46 -6.92
CA MET A 193 1.48 -2.80 -7.41
C MET A 193 0.38 -2.65 -6.35
N ASP A 194 -0.78 -2.19 -6.78
CA ASP A 194 -2.03 -2.44 -6.07
C ASP A 194 -2.55 -3.79 -6.56
N GLY A 195 -2.66 -4.75 -5.65
CA GLY A 195 -3.33 -6.02 -5.88
C GLY A 195 -4.83 -5.94 -5.56
N PRO A 196 -5.58 -7.04 -5.75
CA PRO A 196 -7.00 -7.09 -5.46
C PRO A 196 -7.31 -6.61 -4.04
N GLY A 197 -8.35 -5.79 -3.90
CA GLY A 197 -8.73 -5.18 -2.63
C GLY A 197 -7.90 -3.97 -2.21
N GLN A 198 -6.80 -3.62 -2.89
CA GLN A 198 -5.95 -2.48 -2.55
C GLN A 198 -6.13 -1.31 -3.52
N GLY A 199 -5.85 -0.09 -3.04
CA GLY A 199 -5.72 1.13 -3.85
C GLY A 199 -6.63 1.22 -5.09
N GLU A 200 -6.03 1.27 -6.26
CA GLU A 200 -6.72 1.40 -7.55
C GLU A 200 -7.57 0.18 -7.92
N CYS A 201 -7.20 -1.04 -7.50
CA CYS A 201 -8.04 -2.21 -7.65
C CYS A 201 -9.36 -2.04 -6.88
N ASN A 202 -9.27 -1.62 -5.61
CA ASN A 202 -10.43 -1.37 -4.76
C ASN A 202 -11.31 -0.21 -5.28
N TYR A 203 -10.69 0.84 -5.82
CA TYR A 203 -11.39 1.92 -6.50
C TYR A 203 -12.20 1.41 -7.69
N ASN A 204 -11.66 0.45 -8.44
CA ASN A 204 -12.30 -0.17 -9.61
C ASN A 204 -13.06 -1.47 -9.30
N ALA A 205 -13.42 -1.71 -8.04
CA ALA A 205 -14.18 -2.89 -7.60
C ALA A 205 -13.53 -4.26 -7.91
N ALA A 206 -12.19 -4.31 -8.04
CA ALA A 206 -11.43 -5.55 -8.05
C ALA A 206 -11.15 -5.98 -6.60
N TRP A 207 -12.01 -6.85 -6.06
CA TRP A 207 -12.00 -7.31 -4.67
C TRP A 207 -11.04 -8.47 -4.43
N GLN A 208 -10.52 -8.58 -3.21
CA GLN A 208 -9.71 -9.71 -2.79
C GLN A 208 -10.56 -10.98 -2.67
N SER A 209 -10.08 -12.09 -3.23
CA SER A 209 -10.62 -13.44 -3.04
C SER A 209 -9.56 -14.37 -2.45
N GLU A 210 -9.82 -15.68 -2.42
CA GLU A 210 -8.94 -16.66 -1.77
C GLU A 210 -7.59 -16.84 -2.47
N HIS A 211 -7.52 -16.64 -3.79
CA HIS A 211 -6.34 -16.97 -4.60
C HIS A 211 -5.91 -15.87 -5.59
N ASN A 212 -6.73 -14.84 -5.77
CA ASN A 212 -6.51 -13.90 -6.87
C ASN A 212 -5.33 -12.94 -6.67
N TYR A 213 -4.78 -12.82 -5.46
CA TYR A 213 -3.60 -11.98 -5.24
C TYR A 213 -2.36 -12.59 -5.87
N GLN A 214 -2.15 -13.90 -5.71
CA GLN A 214 -1.04 -14.62 -6.35
C GLN A 214 -1.15 -14.55 -7.87
N GLU A 215 -2.37 -14.69 -8.40
CA GLU A 215 -2.64 -14.55 -9.84
C GLU A 215 -2.33 -13.14 -10.35
N ALA A 216 -2.68 -12.10 -9.58
CA ALA A 216 -2.35 -10.71 -9.91
C ALA A 216 -0.83 -10.48 -9.91
N VAL A 217 -0.09 -11.04 -8.94
CA VAL A 217 1.37 -10.97 -8.92
C VAL A 217 1.97 -11.68 -10.14
N SER A 218 1.51 -12.89 -10.46
CA SER A 218 1.96 -13.62 -11.66
C SER A 218 1.67 -12.87 -12.96
N ALA A 219 0.51 -12.23 -13.08
CA ALA A 219 0.18 -11.41 -14.25
C ALA A 219 1.11 -10.17 -14.37
N VAL A 220 1.43 -9.52 -13.25
CA VAL A 220 2.44 -8.44 -13.23
C VAL A 220 3.82 -8.97 -13.63
N ILE A 221 4.20 -10.17 -13.20
CA ILE A 221 5.44 -10.83 -13.63
C ILE A 221 5.42 -11.13 -15.14
N ASP A 222 4.29 -11.58 -15.70
CA ASP A 222 4.15 -11.78 -17.16
C ASP A 222 4.40 -10.47 -17.91
N TRP A 223 3.77 -9.38 -17.46
CA TRP A 223 3.96 -8.06 -18.03
C TRP A 223 5.42 -7.61 -17.94
N LEU A 224 6.07 -7.77 -16.77
CA LEU A 224 7.47 -7.43 -16.56
C LEU A 224 8.42 -8.26 -17.44
N ALA A 225 8.22 -9.57 -17.51
CA ALA A 225 9.05 -10.48 -18.29
C ALA A 225 8.97 -10.23 -19.80
N ALA A 226 7.88 -9.60 -20.28
CA ALA A 226 7.73 -9.19 -21.67
C ALA A 226 8.46 -7.87 -22.01
N ARG A 227 8.97 -7.13 -21.01
CA ARG A 227 9.67 -5.87 -21.23
C ARG A 227 11.13 -6.10 -21.63
N GLY A 228 11.64 -5.26 -22.52
CA GLY A 228 13.05 -5.29 -22.94
C GLY A 228 14.04 -4.72 -21.91
N ASP A 229 13.56 -4.02 -20.89
CA ASP A 229 14.36 -3.38 -19.83
C ASP A 229 14.35 -4.16 -18.49
N VAL A 230 13.75 -5.35 -18.47
CA VAL A 230 13.66 -6.25 -17.31
C VAL A 230 14.38 -7.58 -17.59
N ASP A 231 15.23 -8.00 -16.67
CA ASP A 231 15.80 -9.35 -16.66
C ASP A 231 14.80 -10.33 -16.03
N ALA A 232 14.10 -11.08 -16.88
CA ALA A 232 13.05 -12.03 -16.48
C ALA A 232 13.56 -13.16 -15.54
N GLU A 233 14.87 -13.45 -15.55
CA GLU A 233 15.47 -14.45 -14.66
C GLU A 233 15.90 -13.87 -13.30
N ARG A 234 15.67 -12.57 -13.07
CA ARG A 234 16.09 -11.88 -11.85
C ARG A 234 14.98 -11.00 -11.27
N ILE A 235 13.82 -11.59 -11.06
CA ILE A 235 12.67 -10.96 -10.41
C ILE A 235 12.59 -11.38 -8.94
N GLY A 236 12.56 -10.40 -8.04
CA GLY A 236 12.34 -10.61 -6.61
C GLY A 236 11.05 -9.93 -6.13
N VAL A 237 10.56 -10.33 -4.96
CA VAL A 237 9.39 -9.72 -4.32
C VAL A 237 9.79 -9.10 -2.99
N MET A 238 9.30 -7.90 -2.71
CA MET A 238 9.41 -7.22 -1.43
C MET A 238 8.01 -6.88 -0.90
N GLY A 239 7.58 -7.55 0.17
CA GLY A 239 6.26 -7.39 0.76
C GLY A 239 6.28 -6.71 2.12
N MET A 240 5.45 -5.69 2.33
CA MET A 240 5.33 -4.97 3.61
C MET A 240 4.08 -5.40 4.37
N SER A 241 4.20 -5.71 5.67
CA SER A 241 3.04 -6.12 6.48
C SER A 241 2.31 -7.29 5.79
N MET A 242 1.01 -7.19 5.53
CA MET A 242 0.27 -8.24 4.79
C MET A 242 0.83 -8.53 3.39
N GLY A 243 1.54 -7.58 2.79
CA GLY A 243 2.34 -7.79 1.58
C GLY A 243 3.39 -8.87 1.72
N SER A 244 3.95 -9.10 2.91
CA SER A 244 4.93 -10.18 3.14
C SER A 244 4.25 -11.55 3.03
N ARG A 245 3.03 -11.70 3.58
CA ARG A 245 2.20 -12.89 3.39
C ARG A 245 1.96 -13.14 1.90
N TRP A 246 1.48 -12.14 1.17
CA TRP A 246 1.24 -12.30 -0.26
C TRP A 246 2.51 -12.59 -1.05
N GLY A 247 3.66 -12.05 -0.65
CA GLY A 247 4.94 -12.37 -1.27
C GLY A 247 5.34 -13.84 -1.11
N VAL A 248 5.14 -14.41 0.07
CA VAL A 248 5.36 -15.86 0.31
C VAL A 248 4.37 -16.70 -0.48
N LEU A 249 3.09 -16.34 -0.47
CA LEU A 249 2.05 -17.03 -1.23
C LEU A 249 2.32 -16.99 -2.75
N ALA A 250 2.76 -15.84 -3.26
CA ALA A 250 3.11 -15.68 -4.66
C ALA A 250 4.34 -16.51 -5.03
N ALA A 251 5.38 -16.55 -4.19
CA ALA A 251 6.57 -17.37 -4.45
C ALA A 251 6.31 -18.88 -4.38
N ALA A 252 5.31 -19.30 -3.61
CA ALA A 252 4.81 -20.68 -3.61
C ALA A 252 4.03 -21.00 -4.91
N HIS A 253 3.38 -20.01 -5.50
CA HIS A 253 2.57 -20.14 -6.72
C HIS A 253 3.40 -20.00 -8.01
N ASP A 254 4.43 -19.15 -8.02
CA ASP A 254 5.17 -18.76 -9.21
C ASP A 254 6.70 -18.88 -9.01
N ALA A 255 7.28 -19.92 -9.61
CA ALA A 255 8.70 -20.24 -9.50
C ALA A 255 9.64 -19.23 -10.18
N ARG A 256 9.10 -18.24 -10.91
CA ARG A 256 9.91 -17.15 -11.49
C ARG A 256 10.39 -16.16 -10.43
N ILE A 257 9.73 -16.10 -9.27
CA ILE A 257 10.18 -15.30 -8.13
C ILE A 257 11.46 -15.91 -7.54
N LYS A 258 12.58 -15.19 -7.67
CA LYS A 258 13.92 -15.67 -7.29
C LYS A 258 14.33 -15.30 -5.87
N ALA A 259 13.61 -14.39 -5.21
CA ALA A 259 13.80 -14.05 -3.81
C ALA A 259 12.56 -13.38 -3.23
N VAL A 260 12.31 -13.59 -1.94
CA VAL A 260 11.26 -12.88 -1.18
C VAL A 260 11.90 -12.13 -0.02
N CYS A 261 11.57 -10.85 0.13
CA CYS A 261 11.86 -10.07 1.32
C CYS A 261 10.54 -9.61 1.97
N GLY A 262 10.46 -9.73 3.29
CA GLY A 262 9.36 -9.22 4.10
C GLY A 262 9.86 -8.13 5.03
N GLN A 263 9.21 -6.97 5.04
CA GLN A 263 9.45 -5.89 6.01
C GLN A 263 8.23 -5.80 6.91
N MET A 264 8.45 -5.64 8.22
CA MET A 264 7.38 -5.62 9.22
C MET A 264 6.41 -6.79 8.97
N ALA A 265 6.98 -7.99 8.81
CA ALA A 265 6.30 -9.11 8.21
C ALA A 265 5.04 -9.50 9.00
N ASN A 266 3.93 -9.73 8.29
CA ASN A 266 2.71 -10.28 8.89
C ASN A 266 2.41 -11.65 8.27
N VAL A 267 2.94 -12.71 8.90
CA VAL A 267 2.79 -14.10 8.46
C VAL A 267 2.12 -15.02 9.49
N GLY A 268 1.81 -14.49 10.68
CA GLY A 268 1.10 -15.18 11.76
C GLY A 268 -0.38 -15.50 11.45
N SER A 269 -1.14 -15.88 12.47
CA SER A 269 -2.56 -16.21 12.29
C SER A 269 -3.40 -14.99 11.92
N PHE A 270 -4.48 -15.19 11.15
CA PHE A 270 -5.49 -14.14 10.92
C PHE A 270 -6.23 -13.74 12.22
N ASP A 271 -6.29 -14.64 13.21
CA ASP A 271 -6.88 -14.36 14.53
C ASP A 271 -6.22 -13.16 15.22
N MET A 272 -4.87 -13.07 15.16
CA MET A 272 -4.12 -11.97 15.76
C MET A 272 -4.54 -10.61 15.17
N ILE A 273 -4.56 -10.50 13.85
CA ILE A 273 -4.85 -9.22 13.18
C ILE A 273 -6.34 -8.85 13.19
N PHE A 274 -7.26 -9.82 13.20
CA PHE A 274 -8.69 -9.54 13.09
C PHE A 274 -9.44 -9.53 14.42
N GLU A 275 -9.01 -10.31 15.41
CA GLU A 275 -9.71 -10.45 16.69
C GLU A 275 -8.97 -9.82 17.88
N GLN A 276 -7.64 -9.83 17.87
CA GLN A 276 -6.83 -9.37 19.01
C GLN A 276 -6.26 -7.97 18.83
N ALA A 277 -5.85 -7.62 17.61
CA ALA A 277 -5.28 -6.31 17.28
C ALA A 277 -6.34 -5.21 17.21
N GLN A 278 -5.91 -3.98 16.91
CA GLN A 278 -6.83 -2.84 16.84
C GLN A 278 -8.03 -3.11 15.90
N PRO A 279 -9.27 -2.75 16.28
CA PRO A 279 -10.49 -3.11 15.55
C PRO A 279 -10.61 -2.61 14.10
N ASN A 280 -9.71 -1.75 13.63
CA ASN A 280 -9.77 -1.19 12.28
C ASN A 280 -9.35 -2.21 11.21
N PHE A 281 -8.48 -3.16 11.53
CA PHE A 281 -7.92 -4.08 10.53
C PHE A 281 -8.97 -5.02 9.94
N LYS A 282 -9.77 -5.71 10.78
CA LYS A 282 -10.87 -6.57 10.32
C LYS A 282 -11.83 -5.81 9.40
N ARG A 283 -12.24 -4.60 9.81
CA ARG A 283 -13.14 -3.74 9.04
C ARG A 283 -12.56 -3.31 7.69
N ILE A 284 -11.25 -3.03 7.62
CA ILE A 284 -10.61 -2.72 6.34
C ILE A 284 -10.56 -3.97 5.46
N PHE A 285 -10.17 -5.12 5.99
CA PHE A 285 -10.11 -6.34 5.18
C PHE A 285 -11.47 -6.77 4.67
N MET A 286 -12.53 -6.68 5.49
CA MET A 286 -13.92 -6.88 5.05
C MET A 286 -14.24 -6.02 3.83
N TYR A 287 -13.87 -4.73 3.86
CA TYR A 287 -14.04 -3.83 2.73
C TYR A 287 -13.21 -4.23 1.49
N MET A 288 -11.97 -4.69 1.67
CA MET A 288 -11.13 -5.19 0.56
C MET A 288 -11.73 -6.41 -0.15
N THR A 289 -12.45 -7.23 0.62
CA THR A 289 -13.09 -8.48 0.19
C THR A 289 -14.58 -8.31 -0.17
N ASN A 290 -15.11 -7.08 -0.07
CA ASN A 290 -16.51 -6.75 -0.28
C ASN A 290 -17.52 -7.51 0.63
N TYR A 291 -17.10 -7.89 1.84
CA TYR A 291 -18.00 -8.43 2.85
C TYR A 291 -18.55 -7.32 3.75
N SER A 292 -19.81 -7.47 4.16
CA SER A 292 -20.47 -6.57 5.12
C SER A 292 -21.05 -7.26 6.35
N ASP A 293 -21.07 -8.60 6.32
CA ASP A 293 -21.46 -9.47 7.44
C ASP A 293 -20.20 -10.13 8.02
N GLU A 294 -20.03 -10.07 9.34
CA GLU A 294 -18.82 -10.61 10.00
C GLU A 294 -18.79 -12.14 9.97
N ALA A 295 -19.94 -12.82 10.04
CA ALA A 295 -19.96 -14.29 10.03
C ALA A 295 -19.59 -14.84 8.64
N GLU A 296 -20.11 -14.23 7.57
CA GLU A 296 -19.71 -14.57 6.20
C GLU A 296 -18.22 -14.29 5.95
N PHE A 297 -17.71 -13.19 6.50
CA PHE A 297 -16.30 -12.84 6.44
C PHE A 297 -15.41 -13.84 7.20
N ASP A 298 -15.82 -14.25 8.40
CA ASP A 298 -15.07 -15.22 9.21
C ASP A 298 -15.01 -16.59 8.51
N GLU A 299 -16.10 -16.99 7.84
CA GLU A 299 -16.11 -18.18 6.98
C GLU A 299 -15.12 -18.04 5.82
N PHE A 300 -15.10 -16.88 5.16
CA PHE A 300 -14.12 -16.58 4.11
C PHE A 300 -12.67 -16.65 4.60
N VAL A 301 -12.36 -16.01 5.74
CA VAL A 301 -11.01 -16.03 6.31
C VAL A 301 -10.56 -17.46 6.64
N SER A 302 -11.47 -18.34 7.07
CA SER A 302 -11.16 -19.74 7.35
C SER A 302 -10.67 -20.54 6.14
N ARG A 303 -11.02 -20.09 4.93
CA ARG A 303 -10.62 -20.72 3.65
C ARG A 303 -9.32 -20.15 3.07
N LEU A 304 -8.83 -19.04 3.62
CA LEU A 304 -7.57 -18.44 3.17
C LEU A 304 -6.38 -19.35 3.47
N THR A 305 -5.49 -19.46 2.49
CA THR A 305 -4.25 -20.22 2.63
C THR A 305 -3.38 -19.66 3.76
N GLN A 306 -2.96 -20.55 4.66
CA GLN A 306 -2.02 -20.21 5.72
C GLN A 306 -0.60 -20.14 5.16
N VAL A 307 0.15 -19.10 5.56
CA VAL A 307 1.52 -18.90 5.08
C VAL A 307 2.41 -20.11 5.38
N ARG A 308 2.23 -20.71 6.57
CA ARG A 308 2.98 -21.89 7.01
C ARG A 308 2.84 -23.09 6.06
N ASP A 309 1.69 -23.25 5.42
CA ASP A 309 1.45 -24.35 4.48
C ASP A 309 2.09 -24.04 3.13
N ALA A 310 1.87 -22.82 2.61
CA ALA A 310 2.45 -22.38 1.35
C ALA A 310 3.98 -22.29 1.38
N ALA A 311 4.57 -21.95 2.53
CA ALA A 311 6.03 -21.82 2.70
C ALA A 311 6.80 -23.10 2.35
N ARG A 312 6.16 -24.28 2.43
CA ARG A 312 6.76 -25.57 2.03
C ARG A 312 7.01 -25.67 0.52
N GLU A 313 6.24 -24.91 -0.27
CA GLU A 313 6.35 -24.90 -1.72
C GLU A 313 7.30 -23.82 -2.24
N VAL A 314 7.68 -22.85 -1.41
CA VAL A 314 8.65 -21.80 -1.78
C VAL A 314 10.02 -22.43 -2.04
N LYS A 315 10.55 -22.24 -3.25
CA LYS A 315 11.86 -22.80 -3.66
C LYS A 315 12.99 -21.78 -3.68
N CYS A 316 12.69 -20.50 -3.49
CA CYS A 316 13.67 -19.42 -3.49
C CYS A 316 14.05 -18.97 -2.06
N PRO A 317 15.20 -18.30 -1.90
CA PRO A 317 15.56 -17.68 -0.62
C PRO A 317 14.50 -16.66 -0.18
N HIS A 318 14.10 -16.72 1.08
CA HIS A 318 13.19 -15.75 1.69
C HIS A 318 13.81 -15.19 2.98
N LEU A 319 13.72 -13.88 3.14
CA LEU A 319 14.11 -13.15 4.35
C LEU A 319 12.89 -12.40 4.86
N LEU A 320 12.43 -12.71 6.06
CA LEU A 320 11.30 -12.01 6.66
C LEU A 320 11.80 -11.28 7.91
N VAL A 321 11.55 -9.98 7.97
CA VAL A 321 11.99 -9.10 9.06
C VAL A 321 10.77 -8.62 9.83
N ALA A 322 10.73 -8.95 11.12
CA ALA A 322 9.71 -8.51 12.08
C ALA A 322 10.37 -7.85 13.30
N GLY A 323 9.63 -7.00 14.01
CA GLY A 323 10.07 -6.46 15.29
C GLY A 323 9.77 -7.45 16.42
N ASP A 324 10.64 -7.51 17.43
CA ASP A 324 10.42 -8.36 18.62
C ASP A 324 9.19 -7.95 19.43
N MET A 325 8.75 -6.70 19.28
CA MET A 325 7.55 -6.13 19.91
C MET A 325 6.38 -5.93 18.92
N ASP A 326 6.41 -6.55 17.74
CA ASP A 326 5.30 -6.46 16.78
C ASP A 326 4.11 -7.33 17.25
N GLU A 327 3.02 -6.69 17.66
CA GLU A 327 1.81 -7.38 18.14
C GLU A 327 1.10 -8.20 17.06
N LEU A 328 1.32 -7.89 15.78
CA LEU A 328 0.65 -8.57 14.67
C LEU A 328 1.37 -9.84 14.22
N CYS A 329 2.66 -9.94 14.52
CA CYS A 329 3.49 -11.08 14.13
C CYS A 329 4.71 -11.18 15.07
N PRO A 330 4.51 -11.74 16.27
CA PRO A 330 5.60 -11.93 17.21
C PRO A 330 6.64 -12.94 16.63
N PRO A 331 7.88 -12.95 17.14
CA PRO A 331 8.94 -13.84 16.61
C PRO A 331 8.58 -15.33 16.55
N GLU A 332 7.66 -15.80 17.40
CA GLU A 332 7.18 -17.18 17.40
C GLU A 332 6.30 -17.54 16.19
N ASP A 333 5.72 -16.54 15.52
CA ASP A 333 4.88 -16.70 14.32
C ASP A 333 5.69 -16.75 13.01
N MET A 334 6.98 -16.40 13.05
CA MET A 334 7.90 -16.32 11.91
C MET A 334 8.52 -17.67 11.52
#